data_AF-A0A0A1FBB8-F1
#
_entry.id   AF-A0A0A1FBB8-F1
#
_cell.length_a   1.000
_cell.length_b   1.000
_cell.length_c   1.000
_cell.angle_alpha   90.00
_cell.angle_beta   90.00
_cell.angle_gamma   90.00
#
_symmetry.space_group_name_H-M   'P 1'
#
loop_
_entity.id
_entity.type
_entity.pdbx_description
1 polymer ?
#
loop_
_entity_poly.entity_id
_entity_poly.type
_entity_poly.pdbx_seq_one_letter_code
_entity_poly.pdbx_strand_id
1 'polypeptide(L)'
;MKAGIGFSLKVLVLCMFAGARAEALELDNIPSLYPTAISIQIDPARISERDLQLIKKAGFEYVRFGVRPPIAAISGRNPDYAGLLLRLRAVQLKPILTLFGGPDVWGEQSSAVASRQKASQSASSFSNFAVGFMGQHPDPDILWELWNEPEITTFLKPELLRPGLVPSVQQICSALQSQGSSHPYKVFGFGFSKMPHANSSSPYDELLDVSLKTCLSGISIHPYRQKPESLIGDFAEIHQVMNKYERSSAPVIASEWGYSSVAPTRDQGEQALLVLREYLSSVFVRLSLLNIYAWKDAGHDSSAIEDNYGLVDVDDQPKPALLAMQHLLSRIGQTQLLSAKANGNDYLLTLGSQAATKERRTVYIAWSGATQGGGIYRFARNGAKTCVISEFLPGQVDRACPASGETVELKAGPAPLALTLSF
;
A
#
# COMPACT_ATOMS: atom_id res chain seq x y z
N MET A 1 -58.98 40.09 25.73
CA MET A 1 -57.53 39.86 25.88
C MET A 1 -57.29 38.44 26.39
N LYS A 2 -56.87 37.54 25.50
CA LYS A 2 -55.94 36.41 25.73
C LYS A 2 -55.83 35.66 24.41
N ALA A 3 -54.68 35.81 23.75
CA ALA A 3 -54.34 35.14 22.51
C ALA A 3 -53.98 33.68 22.81
N GLY A 4 -54.59 32.74 22.09
CA GLY A 4 -54.19 31.33 22.06
C GLY A 4 -53.63 31.03 20.68
N ILE A 5 -52.31 30.91 20.57
CA ILE A 5 -51.60 30.50 19.36
C ILE A 5 -51.52 28.97 19.39
N GLY A 6 -52.21 28.31 18.47
CA GLY A 6 -52.06 26.87 18.22
C GLY A 6 -50.89 26.61 17.30
N PHE A 7 -49.83 25.97 17.79
CA PHE A 7 -48.74 25.45 16.97
C PHE A 7 -49.08 24.05 16.47
N SER A 8 -49.15 23.86 15.16
CA SER A 8 -49.29 22.55 14.52
C SER A 8 -47.89 21.97 14.29
N LEU A 9 -47.54 20.93 15.04
CA LEU A 9 -46.26 20.24 14.95
C LEU A 9 -46.33 19.20 13.80
N LYS A 10 -45.80 19.54 12.63
CA LYS A 10 -45.55 18.56 11.57
C LYS A 10 -44.33 17.71 11.96
N VAL A 11 -44.57 16.47 12.34
CA VAL A 11 -43.52 15.46 12.54
C VAL A 11 -42.96 15.09 11.17
N LEU A 12 -41.71 15.48 10.91
CA LEU A 12 -40.93 15.05 9.75
C LEU A 12 -40.34 13.67 10.09
N VAL A 13 -40.91 12.60 9.52
CA VAL A 13 -40.33 11.26 9.58
C VAL A 13 -39.10 11.23 8.68
N LEU A 14 -37.92 11.29 9.28
CA LEU A 14 -36.65 11.13 8.58
C LEU A 14 -36.40 9.62 8.39
N CYS A 15 -36.70 9.09 7.20
CA CYS A 15 -36.24 7.76 6.81
C CYS A 15 -34.72 7.79 6.67
N MET A 16 -34.01 7.38 7.72
CA MET A 16 -32.59 7.05 7.62
C MET A 16 -32.45 5.77 6.82
N PHE A 17 -32.09 5.89 5.54
CA PHE A 17 -31.50 4.78 4.80
C PHE A 17 -30.12 4.51 5.40
N ALA A 18 -30.07 3.61 6.38
CA ALA A 18 -28.83 2.96 6.78
C ALA A 18 -28.37 2.09 5.60
N GLY A 19 -27.56 2.67 4.71
CA GLY A 19 -26.82 1.90 3.72
C GLY A 19 -25.99 0.86 4.46
N ALA A 20 -26.16 -0.42 4.12
CA ALA A 20 -25.33 -1.49 4.64
C ALA A 20 -23.86 -1.14 4.33
N ARG A 21 -23.09 -0.79 5.35
CA ARG A 21 -21.63 -0.66 5.20
C ARG A 21 -21.11 -2.05 4.90
N ALA A 22 -20.43 -2.21 3.78
CA ALA A 22 -19.63 -3.40 3.55
C ALA A 22 -18.60 -3.51 4.67
N GLU A 23 -18.62 -4.61 5.41
CA GLU A 23 -17.59 -4.90 6.41
C GLU A 23 -16.29 -5.24 5.65
N ALA A 24 -15.23 -4.49 5.92
CA ALA A 24 -13.92 -4.74 5.33
C ALA A 24 -13.33 -6.06 5.85
N LEU A 25 -12.57 -6.76 5.02
CA LEU A 25 -11.77 -7.90 5.48
C LEU A 25 -10.64 -7.38 6.37
N GLU A 26 -10.55 -7.87 7.59
CA GLU A 26 -9.35 -7.70 8.41
C GLU A 26 -8.36 -8.80 8.05
N LEU A 27 -7.60 -8.60 6.97
CA LEU A 27 -6.42 -9.41 6.72
C LEU A 27 -5.31 -8.84 7.59
N ASP A 28 -4.77 -9.64 8.52
CA ASP A 28 -3.64 -9.26 9.37
C ASP A 28 -3.85 -7.93 10.13
N ASN A 29 -5.09 -7.65 10.54
CA ASN A 29 -5.52 -6.40 11.18
C ASN A 29 -5.35 -5.12 10.33
N ILE A 30 -5.29 -5.25 8.99
CA ILE A 30 -5.33 -4.14 8.03
C ILE A 30 -6.69 -4.20 7.28
N PRO A 31 -7.69 -3.38 7.66
CA PRO A 31 -9.02 -3.48 7.08
C PRO A 31 -9.06 -2.98 5.63
N SER A 32 -9.50 -3.83 4.71
CA SER A 32 -9.56 -3.57 3.27
C SER A 32 -10.83 -4.14 2.62
N LEU A 33 -11.37 -3.43 1.62
CA LEU A 33 -12.40 -3.96 0.72
C LEU A 33 -11.85 -4.93 -0.31
N TYR A 34 -10.53 -5.01 -0.48
CA TYR A 34 -9.87 -5.78 -1.51
C TYR A 34 -9.04 -6.93 -0.92
N PRO A 35 -8.67 -7.94 -1.74
CA PRO A 35 -7.81 -9.05 -1.28
C PRO A 35 -6.44 -8.62 -0.75
N THR A 36 -5.93 -7.47 -1.19
CA THR A 36 -4.73 -6.79 -0.67
C THR A 36 -5.11 -5.32 -0.46
N ALA A 37 -4.82 -4.75 0.70
CA ALA A 37 -5.09 -3.32 0.92
C ALA A 37 -4.29 -2.47 -0.07
N ILE A 38 -4.91 -1.40 -0.56
CA ILE A 38 -4.31 -0.55 -1.60
C ILE A 38 -4.07 0.87 -1.11
N SER A 39 -2.83 1.30 -1.25
CA SER A 39 -2.31 2.62 -0.87
C SER A 39 -1.66 3.30 -2.07
N ILE A 40 -1.55 4.62 -2.00
CA ILE A 40 -0.81 5.43 -2.98
C ILE A 40 0.14 6.39 -2.25
N GLN A 41 1.37 6.53 -2.75
CA GLN A 41 2.33 7.49 -2.24
C GLN A 41 1.90 8.91 -2.60
N ILE A 42 1.96 9.83 -1.63
CA ILE A 42 1.75 11.26 -1.84
C ILE A 42 2.96 12.08 -1.40
N ASP A 43 3.15 13.25 -2.01
CA ASP A 43 4.04 14.28 -1.48
C ASP A 43 3.25 15.16 -0.48
N PRO A 44 3.52 15.08 0.82
CA PRO A 44 2.76 15.80 1.83
C PRO A 44 2.93 17.34 1.72
N ALA A 45 3.96 17.82 1.03
CA ALA A 45 4.17 19.25 0.79
C ALA A 45 3.39 19.79 -0.41
N ARG A 46 2.97 18.93 -1.35
CA ARG A 46 2.32 19.33 -2.61
C ARG A 46 0.87 18.87 -2.73
N ILE A 47 0.42 17.93 -1.90
CA ILE A 47 -0.91 17.32 -1.99
C ILE A 47 -2.05 18.32 -1.70
N SER A 48 -2.98 18.46 -2.65
CA SER A 48 -4.15 19.31 -2.53
C SER A 48 -5.37 18.56 -1.98
N GLU A 49 -6.39 19.29 -1.52
CA GLU A 49 -7.67 18.68 -1.12
C GLU A 49 -8.35 17.96 -2.29
N ARG A 50 -8.23 18.51 -3.50
CA ARG A 50 -8.75 17.88 -4.72
C ARG A 50 -8.08 16.53 -4.98
N ASP A 51 -6.76 16.45 -4.79
CA ASP A 51 -6.02 15.19 -4.94
C ASP A 51 -6.55 14.11 -3.99
N LEU A 52 -6.72 14.45 -2.70
CA LEU A 52 -7.23 13.52 -1.70
C LEU A 52 -8.62 12.97 -2.07
N GLN A 53 -9.50 13.84 -2.58
CA GLN A 53 -10.81 13.43 -3.07
C GLN A 53 -10.73 12.52 -4.31
N LEU A 54 -9.82 12.83 -5.25
CA LEU A 54 -9.60 12.03 -6.45
C LEU A 54 -8.99 10.66 -6.11
N ILE A 55 -8.04 10.61 -5.18
CA ILE A 55 -7.46 9.36 -4.64
C ILE A 55 -8.58 8.48 -4.05
N LYS A 56 -9.43 9.06 -3.19
CA LYS A 56 -10.54 8.31 -2.60
C LYS A 56 -11.53 7.82 -3.65
N LYS A 57 -11.89 8.68 -4.60
CA LYS A 57 -12.79 8.34 -5.71
C LYS A 57 -12.21 7.27 -6.62
N ALA A 58 -10.89 7.23 -6.77
CA ALA A 58 -10.20 6.22 -7.56
C ALA A 58 -10.21 4.82 -6.90
N GLY A 59 -10.67 4.72 -5.65
CA GLY A 59 -10.83 3.46 -4.94
C GLY A 59 -9.69 3.14 -3.97
N PHE A 60 -8.70 4.04 -3.81
CA PHE A 60 -7.66 3.88 -2.80
C PHE A 60 -8.23 4.03 -1.38
N GLU A 61 -7.71 3.22 -0.46
CA GLU A 61 -8.13 3.23 0.95
C GLU A 61 -7.10 3.89 1.86
N TYR A 62 -5.83 3.82 1.44
CA TYR A 62 -4.68 4.31 2.20
C TYR A 62 -3.86 5.33 1.39
N VAL A 63 -3.11 6.16 2.09
CA VAL A 63 -2.03 6.98 1.51
C VAL A 63 -0.77 6.84 2.33
N ARG A 64 0.40 6.81 1.67
CA ARG A 64 1.70 6.81 2.36
C ARG A 64 2.44 8.13 2.15
N PHE A 65 3.08 8.61 3.20
CA PHE A 65 4.06 9.70 3.12
C PHE A 65 5.08 9.66 4.26
N GLY A 66 6.24 10.28 4.01
CA GLY A 66 7.31 10.40 4.99
C GLY A 66 7.11 11.56 5.96
N VAL A 67 7.43 11.32 7.23
CA VAL A 67 7.44 12.30 8.31
C VAL A 67 8.85 12.40 8.88
N ARG A 68 9.36 13.63 8.93
CA ARG A 68 10.68 13.95 9.49
C ARG A 68 10.65 15.31 10.20
N PRO A 69 11.55 15.55 11.16
CA PRO A 69 11.79 16.89 11.67
C PRO A 69 12.13 17.89 10.55
N PRO A 70 11.86 19.19 10.76
CA PRO A 70 12.34 20.25 9.89
C PRO A 70 13.85 20.17 9.62
N ILE A 71 14.24 20.30 8.35
CA ILE A 71 15.65 20.43 7.95
C ILE A 71 15.93 21.90 7.68
N ALA A 72 16.95 22.46 8.34
CA ALA A 72 17.28 23.89 8.24
C ALA A 72 17.54 24.35 6.79
N ALA A 73 18.11 23.48 5.95
CA ALA A 73 18.39 23.75 4.53
C ALA A 73 17.12 23.85 3.64
N ILE A 74 15.96 23.43 4.13
CA ILE A 74 14.67 23.43 3.40
C ILE A 74 13.64 24.28 4.16
N SER A 75 14.07 25.44 4.66
CA SER A 75 13.19 26.40 5.33
C SER A 75 12.03 26.81 4.40
N GLY A 76 10.79 26.70 4.90
CA GLY A 76 9.57 27.11 4.18
C GLY A 76 8.80 26.03 3.41
N ARG A 77 9.23 24.75 3.43
CA ARG A 77 8.50 23.62 2.80
C ARG A 77 8.16 22.47 3.77
N ASN A 78 8.18 22.72 5.08
CA ASN A 78 7.79 21.69 6.04
C ASN A 78 6.28 21.42 5.91
N PRO A 79 5.86 20.16 5.68
CA PRO A 79 4.44 19.84 5.60
C PRO A 79 3.73 20.11 6.93
N ASP A 80 2.49 20.62 6.86
CA ASP A 80 1.57 20.60 7.99
C ASP A 80 0.99 19.20 8.16
N TYR A 81 1.72 18.33 8.85
CA TYR A 81 1.32 16.94 9.07
C TYR A 81 0.01 16.83 9.85
N ALA A 82 -0.20 17.67 10.87
CA ALA A 82 -1.42 17.65 11.67
C ALA A 82 -2.65 18.03 10.83
N GLY A 83 -2.56 19.11 10.05
CA GLY A 83 -3.61 19.52 9.13
C GLY A 83 -3.84 18.50 8.01
N LEU A 84 -2.80 17.85 7.49
CA LEU A 84 -2.94 16.76 6.52
C LEU A 84 -3.70 15.56 7.11
N LEU A 85 -3.37 15.12 8.33
CA LEU A 85 -4.08 14.01 8.99
C LEU A 85 -5.57 14.33 9.20
N LEU A 86 -5.92 15.58 9.53
CA LEU A 86 -7.32 16.01 9.62
C LEU A 86 -8.04 15.94 8.27
N ARG A 87 -7.38 16.38 7.18
CA ARG A 87 -7.93 16.28 5.81
C ARG A 87 -8.14 14.84 5.38
N LEU A 88 -7.17 13.95 5.65
CA LEU A 88 -7.28 12.52 5.35
C LEU A 88 -8.47 11.86 6.06
N ARG A 89 -8.66 12.17 7.35
CA ARG A 89 -9.84 11.70 8.10
C ARG A 89 -11.15 12.19 7.47
N ALA A 90 -11.20 13.46 7.05
CA ALA A 90 -12.39 14.04 6.44
C ALA A 90 -12.81 13.33 5.14
N VAL A 91 -11.84 12.87 4.35
CA VAL A 91 -12.09 12.11 3.10
C VAL A 91 -12.05 10.58 3.29
N GLN A 92 -11.89 10.09 4.52
CA GLN A 92 -11.81 8.66 4.87
C GLN A 92 -10.66 7.93 4.15
N LEU A 93 -9.49 8.57 4.07
CA LEU A 93 -8.23 7.94 3.69
C LEU A 93 -7.42 7.64 4.96
N LYS A 94 -6.88 6.43 5.03
CA LYS A 94 -6.07 5.98 6.18
C LYS A 94 -4.59 6.23 5.92
N PRO A 95 -3.83 6.79 6.86
CA PRO A 95 -2.43 7.11 6.62
C PRO A 95 -1.48 5.95 6.93
N ILE A 96 -0.42 5.85 6.13
CA ILE A 96 0.80 5.10 6.40
C ILE A 96 1.92 6.12 6.57
N LEU A 97 2.49 6.23 7.77
CA LEU A 97 3.46 7.26 8.11
C LEU A 97 4.83 6.67 8.31
N THR A 98 5.74 6.98 7.39
CA THR A 98 7.14 6.58 7.49
C THR A 98 7.90 7.60 8.33
N LEU A 99 8.25 7.24 9.56
CA LEU A 99 9.05 8.05 10.46
C LEU A 99 10.53 7.85 10.13
N PHE A 100 11.18 8.87 9.58
CA PHE A 100 12.54 8.73 9.05
C PHE A 100 13.35 10.01 9.14
N GLY A 101 14.62 9.90 8.74
CA GLY A 101 15.44 11.03 8.37
C GLY A 101 16.82 10.56 7.94
N GLY A 102 17.47 11.31 7.05
CA GLY A 102 18.81 10.99 6.60
C GLY A 102 19.91 11.57 7.49
N PRO A 103 21.17 11.53 7.05
CA PRO A 103 22.29 12.18 7.72
C PRO A 103 22.09 13.69 7.97
N ASP A 104 21.25 14.38 7.19
CA ASP A 104 20.98 15.81 7.43
C ASP A 104 20.00 16.06 8.59
N VAL A 105 19.26 15.03 9.01
CA VAL A 105 18.31 15.09 10.13
C VAL A 105 18.97 14.57 11.41
N TRP A 106 19.71 13.46 11.29
CA TRP A 106 20.26 12.73 12.44
C TRP A 106 21.79 12.76 12.51
N GLY A 107 22.46 13.35 11.51
CA GLY A 107 23.91 13.51 11.45
C GLY A 107 24.40 14.81 12.09
N GLU A 108 25.72 14.88 12.21
CA GLU A 108 26.44 15.56 13.29
C GLU A 108 26.12 17.05 13.49
N GLN A 109 25.48 17.39 14.61
CA GLN A 109 25.64 18.72 15.20
C GLN A 109 27.05 18.83 15.83
N SER A 110 27.90 19.65 15.20
CA SER A 110 29.22 20.12 15.66
C SER A 110 30.36 19.09 15.76
N SER A 111 31.55 19.53 15.38
CA SER A 111 32.80 18.77 15.23
C SER A 111 33.56 18.47 16.54
N ALA A 112 32.96 18.71 17.72
CA ALA A 112 33.69 18.62 19.00
C ALA A 112 33.49 17.31 19.79
N VAL A 113 32.63 16.40 19.34
CA VAL A 113 32.27 15.17 20.09
C VAL A 113 32.81 13.91 19.42
N ALA A 114 33.27 12.93 20.20
CA ALA A 114 33.76 11.64 19.70
C ALA A 114 32.65 10.87 18.95
N SER A 115 33.01 10.17 17.86
CA SER A 115 32.08 9.50 16.93
C SER A 115 31.05 8.55 17.59
N ARG A 116 31.46 7.82 18.65
CA ARG A 116 30.55 6.92 19.39
C ARG A 116 29.49 7.65 20.22
N GLN A 117 29.84 8.79 20.81
CA GLN A 117 28.87 9.62 21.57
C GLN A 117 27.86 10.28 20.62
N LYS A 118 28.31 10.72 19.44
CA LYS A 118 27.43 11.27 18.39
C LYS A 118 26.38 10.27 17.91
N ALA A 119 26.78 9.01 17.67
CA ALA A 119 25.84 7.98 17.25
C ALA A 119 24.80 7.64 18.34
N SER A 120 25.19 7.60 19.62
CA SER A 120 24.25 7.40 20.73
C SER A 120 23.26 8.57 20.91
N GLN A 121 23.70 9.80 20.68
CA GLN A 121 22.82 10.98 20.67
C GLN A 121 21.84 10.97 19.48
N SER A 122 22.34 10.60 18.30
CA SER A 122 21.53 10.38 17.10
C SER A 122 20.44 9.32 17.37
N ALA A 123 20.82 8.23 18.04
CA ALA A 123 19.88 7.17 18.39
C ALA A 123 18.73 7.66 19.28
N SER A 124 19.09 8.39 20.33
CA SER A 124 18.13 8.96 21.28
C SER A 124 17.26 10.04 20.62
N SER A 125 17.78 10.74 19.61
CA SER A 125 17.04 11.79 18.90
C SER A 125 15.94 11.20 18.01
N PHE A 126 16.26 10.15 17.24
CA PHE A 126 15.26 9.48 16.42
C PHE A 126 14.19 8.80 17.27
N SER A 127 14.58 8.09 18.34
CA SER A 127 13.60 7.44 19.22
C SER A 127 12.67 8.44 19.91
N ASN A 128 13.20 9.55 20.45
CA ASN A 128 12.39 10.62 21.05
C ASN A 128 11.45 11.27 20.04
N PHE A 129 11.92 11.52 18.82
CA PHE A 129 11.07 12.03 17.75
C PHE A 129 9.95 11.05 17.42
N ALA A 130 10.28 9.77 17.18
CA ALA A 130 9.30 8.78 16.77
C ALA A 130 8.22 8.59 17.86
N VAL A 131 8.62 8.35 19.11
CA VAL A 131 7.69 8.17 20.24
C VAL A 131 6.88 9.45 20.48
N GLY A 132 7.51 10.62 20.41
CA GLY A 132 6.85 11.90 20.59
C GLY A 132 5.81 12.19 19.51
N PHE A 133 6.13 11.93 18.24
CA PHE A 133 5.22 12.14 17.12
C PHE A 133 4.06 11.14 17.15
N MET A 134 4.32 9.86 17.41
CA MET A 134 3.28 8.84 17.59
C MET A 134 2.32 9.22 18.74
N GLY A 135 2.87 9.66 19.89
CA GLY A 135 2.07 10.07 21.04
C GLY A 135 1.21 11.33 20.82
N GLN A 136 1.63 12.23 19.94
CA GLN A 136 0.83 13.40 19.52
C GLN A 136 -0.32 13.03 18.57
N HIS A 137 -0.26 11.84 17.95
CA HIS A 137 -1.21 11.37 16.95
C HIS A 137 -1.70 9.94 17.27
N PRO A 138 -2.46 9.73 18.37
CA PRO A 138 -2.83 8.40 18.88
C PRO A 138 -3.97 7.73 18.09
N ASP A 139 -4.04 7.95 16.78
CA ASP A 139 -5.11 7.44 15.92
C ASP A 139 -4.84 5.95 15.55
N PRO A 140 -5.76 5.02 15.89
CA PRO A 140 -5.58 3.59 15.66
C PRO A 140 -5.64 3.18 14.17
N ASP A 141 -6.09 4.07 13.29
CA ASP A 141 -6.11 3.83 11.84
C ASP A 141 -4.76 4.14 11.18
N ILE A 142 -3.81 4.74 11.90
CA ILE A 142 -2.46 5.02 11.38
C ILE A 142 -1.63 3.73 11.38
N LEU A 143 -1.07 3.40 10.22
CA LEU A 143 0.02 2.44 10.12
C LEU A 143 1.35 3.19 10.21
N TRP A 144 2.17 2.84 11.19
CA TRP A 144 3.46 3.47 11.41
C TRP A 144 4.56 2.65 10.76
N GLU A 145 5.42 3.26 9.97
CA GLU A 145 6.62 2.62 9.43
C GLU A 145 7.85 3.26 10.08
N LEU A 146 8.70 2.45 10.69
CA LEU A 146 9.97 2.90 11.25
C LEU A 146 11.03 2.87 10.16
N TRP A 147 11.65 4.03 9.92
CA TRP A 147 12.72 4.24 8.94
C TRP A 147 12.32 4.01 7.48
N ASN A 148 13.22 4.35 6.55
CA ASN A 148 13.08 4.10 5.13
C ASN A 148 14.40 3.55 4.58
N GLU A 149 14.36 2.37 3.96
CA GLU A 149 15.48 1.74 3.23
C GLU A 149 16.83 1.89 3.94
N PRO A 150 17.01 1.28 5.13
CA PRO A 150 18.26 1.40 5.89
C PRO A 150 19.48 0.90 5.10
N GLU A 151 19.29 0.13 4.03
CA GLU A 151 20.38 -0.38 3.19
C GLU A 151 20.92 0.64 2.19
N ILE A 152 20.21 1.75 1.97
CA ILE A 152 20.59 2.80 1.03
C ILE A 152 21.27 3.95 1.78
N THR A 153 22.49 4.28 1.34
CA THR A 153 23.39 5.23 2.02
C THR A 153 22.84 6.66 2.10
N THR A 154 21.91 7.03 1.21
CA THR A 154 21.15 8.27 1.26
C THR A 154 20.34 8.39 2.56
N PHE A 155 19.78 7.29 3.05
CA PHE A 155 18.96 7.26 4.26
C PHE A 155 19.77 6.89 5.50
N LEU A 156 20.70 5.93 5.40
CA LEU A 156 21.51 5.51 6.53
C LEU A 156 22.95 5.22 6.11
N LYS A 157 23.89 5.93 6.72
CA LYS A 157 25.31 5.56 6.64
C LYS A 157 25.52 4.21 7.35
N PRO A 158 26.13 3.19 6.72
CA PRO A 158 26.26 1.85 7.31
C PRO A 158 26.90 1.83 8.70
N GLU A 159 27.87 2.71 8.95
CA GLU A 159 28.54 2.84 10.26
C GLU A 159 27.62 3.35 11.39
N LEU A 160 26.46 3.93 11.06
CA LEU A 160 25.45 4.40 12.01
C LEU A 160 24.35 3.35 12.30
N LEU A 161 24.34 2.21 11.61
CA LEU A 161 23.34 1.16 11.85
C LEU A 161 23.38 0.66 13.31
N ARG A 162 24.52 0.11 13.73
CA ARG A 162 24.68 -0.49 15.07
C ARG A 162 24.77 0.52 16.21
N PRO A 163 25.52 1.63 16.10
CA PRO A 163 25.58 2.59 17.20
C PRO A 163 24.43 3.62 17.17
N GLY A 164 23.60 3.63 16.13
CA GLY A 164 22.50 4.58 15.92
C GLY A 164 21.14 3.91 15.79
N LEU A 165 20.79 3.44 14.59
CA LEU A 165 19.43 2.98 14.28
C LEU A 165 18.97 1.80 15.14
N VAL A 166 19.81 0.76 15.33
CA VAL A 166 19.46 -0.43 16.12
C VAL A 166 19.08 -0.06 17.57
N PRO A 167 19.91 0.69 18.33
CA PRO A 167 19.52 1.20 19.66
C PRO A 167 18.27 2.08 19.65
N SER A 168 18.07 2.87 18.59
CA SER A 168 16.86 3.72 18.47
C SER A 168 15.60 2.87 18.42
N VAL A 169 15.61 1.82 17.59
CA VAL A 169 14.49 0.91 17.43
C VAL A 169 14.21 0.15 18.73
N GLN A 170 15.26 -0.29 19.43
CA GLN A 170 15.11 -0.90 20.76
C GLN A 170 14.41 0.06 21.74
N GLN A 171 14.84 1.32 21.79
CA GLN A 171 14.23 2.34 22.66
C GLN A 171 12.76 2.62 22.30
N ILE A 172 12.45 2.75 21.00
CA ILE A 172 11.08 2.91 20.52
C ILE A 172 10.24 1.71 20.97
N CYS A 173 10.70 0.49 20.71
CA CYS A 173 9.97 -0.71 21.08
C CYS A 173 9.73 -0.82 22.59
N SER A 174 10.74 -0.54 23.43
CA SER A 174 10.58 -0.52 24.88
C SER A 174 9.56 0.53 25.35
N ALA A 175 9.61 1.73 24.77
CA ALA A 175 8.64 2.78 25.09
C ALA A 175 7.21 2.35 24.74
N LEU A 176 6.98 1.82 23.54
CA LEU A 176 5.65 1.35 23.12
C LEU A 176 5.12 0.20 23.98
N GLN A 177 5.98 -0.74 24.39
CA GLN A 177 5.60 -1.83 25.30
C GLN A 177 5.18 -1.30 26.69
N SER A 178 5.88 -0.30 27.21
CA SER A 178 5.59 0.27 28.54
C SER A 178 4.27 1.06 28.61
N GLN A 179 3.76 1.54 27.47
CA GLN A 179 2.55 2.36 27.43
C GLN A 179 1.26 1.57 27.71
N GLY A 180 1.28 0.23 27.64
CA GLY A 180 0.16 -0.61 28.09
C GLY A 180 -1.20 -0.31 27.43
N SER A 181 -1.21 0.22 26.21
CA SER A 181 -2.42 0.67 25.53
C SER A 181 -3.39 -0.48 25.25
N SER A 182 -4.69 -0.24 25.46
CA SER A 182 -5.77 -1.14 25.03
C SER A 182 -5.84 -1.31 23.50
N HIS A 183 -5.26 -0.37 22.76
CA HIS A 183 -5.13 -0.39 21.31
C HIS A 183 -3.66 -0.17 20.96
N PRO A 184 -2.87 -1.25 20.73
CA PRO A 184 -1.46 -1.11 20.39
C PRO A 184 -1.29 -0.46 19.01
N TYR A 185 -0.24 0.35 18.84
CA TYR A 185 0.13 0.90 17.55
C TYR A 185 0.42 -0.21 16.55
N LYS A 186 -0.01 -0.03 15.30
CA LYS A 186 0.37 -0.91 14.18
C LYS A 186 1.69 -0.42 13.60
N VAL A 187 2.77 -1.09 13.92
CA VAL A 187 4.14 -0.65 13.59
C VAL A 187 4.79 -1.64 12.63
N PHE A 188 5.35 -1.13 11.53
CA PHE A 188 6.05 -1.87 10.49
C PHE A 188 7.46 -1.34 10.36
N GLY A 189 8.35 -2.15 9.79
CA GLY A 189 9.69 -1.71 9.46
C GLY A 189 10.35 -2.63 8.44
N PHE A 190 11.30 -2.17 7.63
CA PHE A 190 11.93 -0.82 7.63
C PHE A 190 11.87 -0.17 6.25
N GLY A 191 10.94 -0.60 5.42
CA GLY A 191 10.92 -0.31 3.99
C GLY A 191 12.18 -0.90 3.36
N PHE A 192 12.46 -2.19 3.59
CA PHE A 192 13.70 -2.80 3.14
C PHE A 192 13.79 -2.76 1.61
N SER A 193 14.81 -2.09 1.08
CA SER A 193 15.10 -2.05 -0.36
C SER A 193 15.61 -3.39 -0.88
N LYS A 194 16.11 -4.25 0.01
CA LYS A 194 16.54 -5.62 -0.30
C LYS A 194 15.64 -6.60 0.42
N MET A 195 15.19 -7.64 -0.29
CA MET A 195 14.33 -8.65 0.30
C MET A 195 15.02 -9.35 1.47
N PRO A 196 14.36 -9.51 2.63
CA PRO A 196 14.90 -10.30 3.73
C PRO A 196 14.97 -11.78 3.35
N HIS A 197 16.04 -12.47 3.76
CA HIS A 197 16.22 -13.91 3.53
C HIS A 197 16.56 -14.63 4.83
N ALA A 198 16.08 -15.87 5.01
CA ALA A 198 16.17 -16.56 6.30
C ALA A 198 17.62 -16.90 6.70
N ASN A 199 18.47 -17.15 5.71
CA ASN A 199 19.89 -17.47 5.88
C ASN A 199 20.80 -16.30 5.49
N SER A 200 20.30 -15.08 5.62
CA SER A 200 21.05 -13.85 5.35
C SER A 200 22.16 -13.62 6.40
N SER A 201 23.28 -13.06 5.94
CA SER A 201 24.36 -12.50 6.79
C SER A 201 24.37 -10.97 6.73
N SER A 202 23.24 -10.37 6.32
CA SER A 202 23.07 -8.93 6.21
C SER A 202 23.16 -8.30 7.60
N PRO A 203 23.94 -7.23 7.80
CA PRO A 203 23.96 -6.54 9.09
C PRO A 203 22.59 -5.93 9.44
N TYR A 204 21.73 -5.71 8.45
CA TYR A 204 20.38 -5.15 8.64
C TYR A 204 19.39 -6.16 9.26
N ASP A 205 19.73 -7.46 9.29
CA ASP A 205 18.91 -8.48 9.97
C ASP A 205 18.80 -8.21 11.48
N GLU A 206 19.77 -7.49 12.05
CA GLU A 206 19.76 -7.03 13.45
C GLU A 206 18.55 -6.14 13.76
N LEU A 207 18.04 -5.38 12.78
CA LEU A 207 16.81 -4.60 12.94
C LEU A 207 15.59 -5.51 13.12
N LEU A 208 15.52 -6.63 12.41
CA LEU A 208 14.46 -7.63 12.58
C LEU A 208 14.57 -8.32 13.94
N ASP A 209 15.78 -8.72 14.33
CA ASP A 209 16.06 -9.40 15.60
C ASP A 209 15.59 -8.57 16.82
N VAL A 210 15.82 -7.25 16.81
CA VAL A 210 15.47 -6.39 17.95
C VAL A 210 14.00 -5.96 17.99
N SER A 211 13.25 -6.13 16.89
CA SER A 211 11.96 -5.44 16.70
C SER A 211 10.76 -6.37 16.46
N LEU A 212 10.92 -7.49 15.74
CA LEU A 212 9.79 -8.40 15.44
C LEU A 212 9.23 -9.14 16.66
N LYS A 213 10.08 -9.38 17.66
CA LYS A 213 9.67 -9.97 18.94
C LYS A 213 9.10 -8.95 19.92
N THR A 214 9.27 -7.65 19.67
CA THR A 214 9.04 -6.61 20.66
C THR A 214 7.90 -5.67 20.29
N CYS A 215 7.99 -4.93 19.17
CA CYS A 215 7.02 -3.90 18.83
C CYS A 215 6.53 -3.87 17.38
N LEU A 216 7.20 -4.55 16.44
CA LEU A 216 6.68 -4.62 15.08
C LEU A 216 5.48 -5.56 15.00
N SER A 217 4.41 -5.03 14.42
CA SER A 217 3.25 -5.80 13.97
C SER A 217 3.60 -6.65 12.75
N GLY A 218 4.52 -6.20 11.90
CA GLY A 218 4.93 -6.87 10.68
C GLY A 218 6.16 -6.21 10.04
N ILE A 219 6.54 -6.66 8.85
CA ILE A 219 7.63 -6.04 8.09
C ILE A 219 7.11 -5.23 6.90
N SER A 220 7.88 -4.23 6.51
CA SER A 220 7.69 -3.49 5.27
C SER A 220 8.88 -3.62 4.33
N ILE A 221 8.61 -3.75 3.04
CA ILE A 221 9.57 -4.01 1.95
C ILE A 221 9.32 -3.06 0.78
N HIS A 222 10.36 -2.77 0.00
CA HIS A 222 10.30 -2.01 -1.24
C HIS A 222 10.72 -2.88 -2.44
N PRO A 223 9.85 -3.76 -2.95
CA PRO A 223 10.21 -4.83 -3.87
C PRO A 223 10.38 -4.38 -5.33
N TYR A 224 11.08 -3.27 -5.60
CA TYR A 224 11.33 -2.80 -6.98
C TYR A 224 12.01 -3.87 -7.83
N ARG A 225 11.40 -4.19 -8.99
CA ARG A 225 11.79 -5.31 -9.87
C ARG A 225 11.28 -5.10 -11.29
N GLN A 226 11.94 -5.71 -12.27
CA GLN A 226 11.51 -5.62 -13.68
C GLN A 226 10.20 -6.38 -13.96
N LYS A 227 10.05 -7.59 -13.37
CA LYS A 227 8.88 -8.45 -13.56
C LYS A 227 8.11 -8.56 -12.25
N PRO A 228 6.88 -8.03 -12.15
CA PRO A 228 6.09 -8.09 -10.92
C PRO A 228 5.98 -9.47 -10.29
N GLU A 229 5.84 -10.50 -11.12
CA GLU A 229 5.56 -11.85 -10.66
C GLU A 229 6.77 -12.54 -10.04
N SER A 230 7.99 -11.99 -10.19
CA SER A 230 9.13 -12.55 -9.46
C SER A 230 8.98 -12.43 -7.94
N LEU A 231 8.06 -11.57 -7.46
CA LEU A 231 7.71 -11.46 -6.03
C LEU A 231 7.25 -12.80 -5.44
N ILE A 232 6.62 -13.65 -6.26
CA ILE A 232 6.14 -14.97 -5.85
C ILE A 232 7.29 -15.85 -5.37
N GLY A 233 8.45 -15.76 -6.02
CA GLY A 233 9.65 -16.51 -5.61
C GLY A 233 10.23 -16.04 -4.28
N ASP A 234 10.25 -14.73 -4.05
CA ASP A 234 10.80 -14.13 -2.82
C ASP A 234 9.94 -14.43 -1.60
N PHE A 235 8.62 -14.57 -1.78
CA PHE A 235 7.70 -14.73 -0.65
C PHE A 235 7.91 -16.03 0.13
N ALA A 236 8.43 -17.09 -0.50
CA ALA A 236 8.84 -18.29 0.22
C ALA A 236 9.94 -18.00 1.25
N GLU A 237 10.92 -17.18 0.90
CA GLU A 237 12.01 -16.74 1.78
C GLU A 237 11.48 -15.81 2.89
N ILE A 238 10.58 -14.88 2.54
CA ILE A 238 9.94 -14.02 3.54
C ILE A 238 9.20 -14.86 4.58
N HIS A 239 8.43 -15.87 4.16
CA HIS A 239 7.76 -16.75 5.11
C HIS A 239 8.75 -17.46 6.03
N GLN A 240 9.90 -17.90 5.53
CA GLN A 240 10.94 -18.50 6.37
C GLN A 240 11.53 -17.48 7.37
N VAL A 241 11.78 -16.23 6.95
CA VAL A 241 12.20 -15.14 7.84
C VAL A 241 11.17 -14.92 8.93
N MET A 242 9.90 -14.77 8.58
CA MET A 242 8.82 -14.53 9.55
C MET A 242 8.64 -15.73 10.50
N ASN A 243 8.81 -16.96 10.01
CA ASN A 243 8.78 -18.17 10.83
C ASN A 243 9.92 -18.20 11.87
N LYS A 244 11.14 -17.76 11.52
CA LYS A 244 12.28 -17.66 12.46
C LYS A 244 11.93 -16.85 13.72
N TYR A 245 11.02 -15.88 13.60
CA TYR A 245 10.60 -15.01 14.70
C TYR A 245 9.26 -15.40 15.33
N GLU A 246 8.67 -16.54 14.96
CA GLU A 246 7.31 -16.95 15.40
C GLU A 246 6.26 -15.90 15.01
N ARG A 247 6.39 -15.37 13.79
CA ARG A 247 5.55 -14.32 13.20
C ARG A 247 5.01 -14.71 11.84
N SER A 248 4.77 -16.01 11.60
CA SER A 248 4.30 -16.57 10.32
C SER A 248 3.01 -15.93 9.79
N SER A 249 2.15 -15.45 10.69
CA SER A 249 0.87 -14.79 10.38
C SER A 249 0.93 -13.27 10.53
N ALA A 250 2.11 -12.70 10.78
CA ALA A 250 2.26 -11.26 10.86
C ALA A 250 2.22 -10.65 9.45
N PRO A 251 1.63 -9.46 9.29
CA PRO A 251 1.52 -8.81 8.00
C PRO A 251 2.87 -8.52 7.37
N VAL A 252 2.91 -8.63 6.05
CA VAL A 252 3.98 -8.12 5.20
C VAL A 252 3.35 -7.07 4.30
N ILE A 253 3.91 -5.86 4.31
CA ILE A 253 3.44 -4.75 3.46
C ILE A 253 4.53 -4.37 2.46
N ALA A 254 4.14 -4.09 1.21
CA ALA A 254 5.00 -3.34 0.31
C ALA A 254 4.65 -1.86 0.48
N SER A 255 5.39 -1.17 1.34
CA SER A 255 5.17 0.26 1.60
C SER A 255 5.66 1.13 0.45
N GLU A 256 6.42 0.59 -0.50
CA GLU A 256 6.73 1.31 -1.74
C GLU A 256 7.03 0.35 -2.87
N TRP A 257 6.28 0.44 -3.95
CA TRP A 257 6.60 -0.21 -5.21
C TRP A 257 5.88 0.51 -6.33
N GLY A 258 6.47 0.57 -7.52
CA GLY A 258 5.85 1.22 -8.65
C GLY A 258 6.71 1.14 -9.89
N TYR A 259 6.17 1.68 -10.98
CA TYR A 259 6.81 1.69 -12.29
C TYR A 259 6.73 3.10 -12.87
N SER A 260 7.87 3.61 -13.33
CA SER A 260 7.97 4.90 -13.99
C SER A 260 7.77 4.76 -15.50
N SER A 261 7.01 5.69 -16.10
CA SER A 261 6.87 5.86 -17.56
C SER A 261 8.02 6.68 -18.15
N VAL A 262 9.26 6.31 -17.80
CA VAL A 262 10.48 7.03 -18.18
C VAL A 262 10.92 6.71 -19.62
N ALA A 263 11.08 7.74 -20.43
CA ALA A 263 11.53 7.65 -21.82
C ALA A 263 13.05 7.45 -21.95
N PRO A 264 13.53 6.69 -22.95
CA PRO A 264 12.77 5.90 -23.92
C PRO A 264 12.45 4.48 -23.41
N THR A 265 12.76 4.17 -22.14
CA THR A 265 12.69 2.82 -21.57
C THR A 265 11.27 2.29 -21.44
N ARG A 266 10.31 3.14 -21.08
CA ARG A 266 8.93 2.75 -20.78
C ARG A 266 7.96 3.87 -21.11
N ASP A 267 6.91 3.54 -21.87
CA ASP A 267 5.79 4.45 -22.08
C ASP A 267 4.71 4.30 -21.01
N GLN A 268 3.71 5.18 -21.04
CA GLN A 268 2.60 5.16 -20.06
C GLN A 268 1.70 3.92 -20.18
N GLY A 269 1.65 3.27 -21.34
CA GLY A 269 0.88 2.04 -21.55
C GLY A 269 1.55 0.83 -20.91
N GLU A 270 2.86 0.70 -21.04
CA GLU A 270 3.65 -0.31 -20.35
C GLU A 270 3.67 -0.06 -18.83
N GLN A 271 3.73 1.20 -18.39
CA GLN A 271 3.54 1.56 -16.97
C GLN A 271 2.21 0.99 -16.44
N ALA A 272 1.09 1.24 -17.13
CA ALA A 272 -0.22 0.74 -16.73
C ALA A 272 -0.27 -0.79 -16.64
N LEU A 273 0.37 -1.46 -17.59
CA LEU A 273 0.44 -2.92 -17.62
C LEU A 273 1.22 -3.49 -16.43
N LEU A 274 2.35 -2.88 -16.08
CA LEU A 274 3.17 -3.31 -14.95
C LEU A 274 2.49 -3.00 -13.62
N VAL A 275 1.85 -1.83 -13.44
CA VAL A 275 1.10 -1.48 -12.22
C VAL A 275 -0.10 -2.42 -11.98
N LEU A 276 -0.82 -2.83 -13.02
CA LEU A 276 -1.87 -3.85 -12.86
C LEU A 276 -1.29 -5.18 -12.36
N ARG A 277 -0.19 -5.63 -12.98
CA ARG A 277 0.47 -6.90 -12.64
C ARG A 277 1.15 -6.85 -11.28
N GLU A 278 1.63 -5.68 -10.86
CA GLU A 278 2.13 -5.36 -9.53
C GLU A 278 1.08 -5.70 -8.47
N TYR A 279 -0.09 -5.07 -8.58
CA TYR A 279 -1.19 -5.32 -7.65
C TYR A 279 -1.66 -6.78 -7.66
N LEU A 280 -1.82 -7.39 -8.85
CA LEU A 280 -2.24 -8.80 -8.95
C LEU A 280 -1.19 -9.76 -8.39
N SER A 281 0.10 -9.45 -8.50
CA SER A 281 1.19 -10.23 -7.88
C SER A 281 1.16 -10.09 -6.37
N SER A 282 0.87 -8.90 -5.84
CA SER A 282 0.65 -8.68 -4.41
C SER A 282 -0.54 -9.50 -3.88
N VAL A 283 -1.65 -9.55 -4.63
CA VAL A 283 -2.78 -10.42 -4.31
C VAL A 283 -2.34 -11.89 -4.32
N PHE A 284 -1.59 -12.32 -5.34
CA PHE A 284 -1.14 -13.71 -5.49
C PHE A 284 -0.41 -14.22 -4.24
N VAL A 285 0.48 -13.40 -3.69
CA VAL A 285 1.29 -13.74 -2.52
C VAL A 285 0.61 -13.42 -1.18
N ARG A 286 -0.66 -12.97 -1.21
CA ARG A 286 -1.42 -12.53 -0.03
C ARG A 286 -0.71 -11.41 0.75
N LEU A 287 -0.10 -10.48 0.02
CA LEU A 287 0.48 -9.28 0.62
C LEU A 287 -0.63 -8.50 1.34
N SER A 288 -0.39 -8.08 2.58
CA SER A 288 -1.42 -7.44 3.41
C SER A 288 -1.75 -6.04 2.87
N LEU A 289 -0.75 -5.33 2.36
CA LEU A 289 -0.91 -4.00 1.76
C LEU A 289 0.14 -3.74 0.66
N LEU A 290 -0.30 -3.12 -0.44
CA LEU A 290 0.56 -2.54 -1.47
C LEU A 290 0.38 -1.02 -1.51
N ASN A 291 1.48 -0.27 -1.44
CA ASN A 291 1.52 1.16 -1.72
C ASN A 291 2.20 1.43 -3.06
N ILE A 292 1.43 1.96 -4.00
CA ILE A 292 1.91 2.33 -5.33
C ILE A 292 2.68 3.65 -5.23
N TYR A 293 3.90 3.69 -5.76
CA TYR A 293 4.70 4.90 -5.96
C TYR A 293 4.51 5.37 -7.42
N ALA A 294 3.79 6.46 -7.70
CA ALA A 294 3.15 7.41 -6.76
C ALA A 294 1.87 8.05 -7.35
N TRP A 295 1.18 8.91 -6.57
CA TRP A 295 -0.04 9.59 -7.06
C TRP A 295 0.26 10.48 -8.26
N LYS A 296 1.21 11.40 -8.14
CA LYS A 296 1.47 12.48 -9.10
C LYS A 296 2.92 12.47 -9.56
N ASP A 297 3.14 12.71 -10.85
CA ASP A 297 4.47 12.90 -11.43
C ASP A 297 5.20 14.06 -10.72
N ALA A 298 6.49 13.86 -10.41
CA ALA A 298 7.25 14.81 -9.61
C ALA A 298 7.69 16.04 -10.42
N GLY A 299 7.82 15.89 -11.74
CA GLY A 299 8.29 16.91 -12.67
C GLY A 299 7.97 16.59 -14.14
N HIS A 300 8.42 17.44 -15.05
CA HIS A 300 8.10 17.36 -16.49
C HIS A 300 9.19 16.64 -17.31
N ASP A 301 10.34 16.28 -16.73
CA ASP A 301 11.42 15.64 -17.50
C ASP A 301 11.08 14.17 -17.75
N SER A 302 10.60 13.85 -18.95
CA SER A 302 10.23 12.48 -19.34
C SER A 302 11.38 11.46 -19.25
N SER A 303 12.64 11.93 -19.20
CA SER A 303 13.83 11.06 -19.09
C SER A 303 14.32 10.88 -17.65
N ALA A 304 13.83 11.68 -16.70
CA ALA A 304 14.12 11.52 -15.29
C ALA A 304 13.17 10.49 -14.67
N ILE A 305 13.71 9.38 -14.17
CA ILE A 305 12.87 8.29 -13.63
C ILE A 305 11.92 8.75 -12.52
N GLU A 306 12.42 9.58 -11.60
CA GLU A 306 11.66 10.12 -10.47
C GLU A 306 10.53 11.05 -10.89
N ASP A 307 10.64 11.70 -12.04
CA ASP A 307 9.61 12.62 -12.53
C ASP A 307 8.36 11.89 -13.03
N ASN A 308 8.44 10.58 -13.33
CA ASN A 308 7.45 9.88 -14.17
C ASN A 308 6.74 8.69 -13.51
N TYR A 309 6.76 8.57 -12.17
CA TYR A 309 6.08 7.50 -11.42
C TYR A 309 4.58 7.70 -11.18
N GLY A 310 4.08 8.92 -11.37
CA GLY A 310 2.70 9.30 -11.11
C GLY A 310 1.68 8.44 -11.86
N LEU A 311 0.54 8.23 -11.24
CA LEU A 311 -0.70 7.77 -11.89
C LEU A 311 -1.48 8.94 -12.49
N VAL A 312 -1.25 10.16 -12.02
CA VAL A 312 -1.57 11.41 -12.71
C VAL A 312 -0.28 12.13 -13.10
N ASP A 313 -0.34 12.89 -14.18
CA ASP A 313 0.76 13.76 -14.54
C ASP A 313 0.82 15.03 -13.66
N VAL A 314 1.86 15.82 -13.89
CA VAL A 314 2.09 17.12 -13.23
C VAL A 314 0.94 18.12 -13.38
N ASP A 315 0.14 18.01 -14.43
CA ASP A 315 -1.01 18.87 -14.77
C ASP A 315 -2.36 18.24 -14.35
N ASP A 316 -2.32 17.26 -13.44
CA ASP A 316 -3.46 16.54 -12.86
C ASP A 316 -4.28 15.73 -13.89
N GLN A 317 -3.69 15.41 -15.06
CA GLN A 317 -4.34 14.53 -16.02
C GLN A 317 -4.11 13.06 -15.65
N PRO A 318 -5.15 12.22 -15.71
CA PRO A 318 -5.01 10.79 -15.43
C PRO A 318 -4.15 10.11 -16.50
N LYS A 319 -3.11 9.41 -16.07
CA LYS A 319 -2.35 8.51 -16.95
C LYS A 319 -3.11 7.18 -17.12
N PRO A 320 -2.86 6.39 -18.17
CA PRO A 320 -3.47 5.08 -18.39
C PRO A 320 -3.44 4.15 -17.18
N ALA A 321 -2.40 4.23 -16.36
CA ALA A 321 -2.26 3.43 -15.13
C ALA A 321 -3.37 3.73 -14.10
N LEU A 322 -3.76 5.00 -13.92
CA LEU A 322 -4.87 5.36 -13.02
C LEU A 322 -6.20 4.77 -13.51
N LEU A 323 -6.49 4.93 -14.80
CA LEU A 323 -7.74 4.45 -15.39
C LEU A 323 -7.85 2.92 -15.30
N ALA A 324 -6.76 2.22 -15.57
CA ALA A 324 -6.67 0.77 -15.46
C ALA A 324 -6.90 0.29 -14.01
N MET A 325 -6.24 0.93 -13.03
CA MET A 325 -6.40 0.60 -11.61
C MET A 325 -7.81 0.89 -11.11
N GLN A 326 -8.41 2.03 -11.46
CA GLN A 326 -9.81 2.35 -11.13
C GLN A 326 -10.76 1.27 -11.65
N HIS A 327 -10.56 0.83 -12.90
CA HIS A 327 -11.38 -0.23 -13.46
C HIS A 327 -11.18 -1.55 -12.72
N LEU A 328 -9.93 -1.98 -12.48
CA LEU A 328 -9.63 -3.19 -11.72
C LEU A 328 -10.28 -3.18 -10.34
N LEU A 329 -10.04 -2.15 -9.54
CA LEU A 329 -10.56 -2.01 -8.17
C LEU A 329 -12.10 -2.06 -8.15
N SER A 330 -12.76 -1.40 -9.11
CA SER A 330 -14.23 -1.47 -9.24
C SER A 330 -14.75 -2.89 -9.50
N ARG A 331 -13.95 -3.75 -10.15
CA ARG A 331 -14.31 -5.14 -10.45
C ARG A 331 -13.96 -6.10 -9.33
N ILE A 332 -13.04 -5.78 -8.43
CA ILE A 332 -12.60 -6.70 -7.37
C ILE A 332 -12.97 -6.25 -5.95
N GLY A 333 -13.61 -5.08 -5.80
CA GLY A 333 -14.10 -4.62 -4.49
C GLY A 333 -15.01 -5.64 -3.80
N GLN A 334 -14.90 -5.73 -2.47
CA GLN A 334 -15.61 -6.68 -1.61
C GLN A 334 -15.39 -8.14 -1.98
N THR A 335 -14.17 -8.47 -2.43
CA THR A 335 -13.75 -9.86 -2.69
C THR A 335 -12.59 -10.27 -1.79
N GLN A 336 -12.35 -11.57 -1.71
CA GLN A 336 -11.21 -12.18 -1.04
C GLN A 336 -10.57 -13.23 -1.95
N LEU A 337 -9.28 -13.46 -1.78
CA LEU A 337 -8.56 -14.49 -2.54
C LEU A 337 -8.97 -15.90 -2.09
N LEU A 338 -9.59 -16.65 -2.99
CA LEU A 338 -9.91 -18.06 -2.79
C LEU A 338 -8.76 -18.98 -3.24
N SER A 339 -8.18 -18.71 -4.41
CA SER A 339 -7.01 -19.44 -4.88
C SER A 339 -6.14 -18.62 -5.83
N ALA A 340 -4.84 -18.92 -5.82
CA ALA A 340 -3.85 -18.39 -6.74
C ALA A 340 -3.07 -19.58 -7.34
N LYS A 341 -2.89 -19.58 -8.66
CA LYS A 341 -2.20 -20.65 -9.40
C LYS A 341 -1.26 -20.06 -10.43
N ALA A 342 -0.05 -20.61 -10.51
CA ALA A 342 0.91 -20.30 -11.57
C ALA A 342 1.21 -21.55 -12.39
N ASN A 343 1.36 -21.39 -13.70
CA ASN A 343 1.83 -22.43 -14.62
C ASN A 343 2.81 -21.80 -15.62
N GLY A 344 4.10 -22.00 -15.41
CA GLY A 344 5.13 -21.28 -16.16
C GLY A 344 4.99 -19.78 -15.95
N ASN A 345 4.75 -19.05 -17.04
CA ASN A 345 4.53 -17.59 -17.00
C ASN A 345 3.05 -17.21 -16.91
N ASP A 346 2.12 -18.15 -16.79
CA ASP A 346 0.69 -17.83 -16.71
C ASP A 346 0.18 -17.89 -15.27
N TYR A 347 -0.65 -16.93 -14.92
CA TYR A 347 -1.16 -16.72 -13.57
C TYR A 347 -2.68 -16.65 -13.58
N LEU A 348 -3.30 -17.30 -12.60
CA LEU A 348 -4.74 -17.31 -12.40
C LEU A 348 -5.05 -17.02 -10.93
N LEU A 349 -5.83 -15.98 -10.69
CA LEU A 349 -6.48 -15.71 -9.41
C LEU A 349 -7.95 -16.09 -9.49
N THR A 350 -8.47 -16.67 -8.41
CA THR A 350 -9.91 -16.82 -8.17
C THR A 350 -10.27 -16.04 -6.93
N LEU A 351 -11.10 -15.02 -7.10
CA LEU A 351 -11.61 -14.18 -6.02
C LEU A 351 -13.09 -14.49 -5.81
N GLY A 352 -13.52 -14.51 -4.55
CA GLY A 352 -14.91 -14.72 -4.17
C GLY A 352 -15.44 -13.54 -3.39
N SER A 353 -16.73 -13.25 -3.56
CA SER A 353 -17.50 -12.36 -2.69
C SER A 353 -17.20 -12.59 -1.21
N GLN A 354 -16.88 -11.51 -0.47
CA GLN A 354 -16.76 -11.56 0.99
C GLN A 354 -18.09 -12.00 1.63
N ALA A 355 -18.02 -12.60 2.83
CA ALA A 355 -19.16 -13.23 3.49
C ALA A 355 -20.37 -12.30 3.66
N ALA A 356 -20.13 -11.02 3.95
CA ALA A 356 -21.15 -9.99 4.19
C ALA A 356 -21.86 -9.47 2.91
N THR A 357 -21.39 -9.85 1.72
CA THR A 357 -21.98 -9.37 0.46
C THR A 357 -23.30 -10.07 0.13
N LYS A 358 -24.33 -9.29 -0.24
CA LYS A 358 -25.66 -9.81 -0.61
C LYS A 358 -25.63 -10.53 -1.96
N GLU A 359 -24.89 -10.00 -2.92
CA GLU A 359 -24.70 -10.59 -4.24
C GLU A 359 -23.43 -11.43 -4.24
N ARG A 360 -23.59 -12.72 -4.57
CA ARG A 360 -22.46 -13.64 -4.66
C ARG A 360 -21.89 -13.59 -6.06
N ARG A 361 -20.59 -13.31 -6.14
CA ARG A 361 -19.84 -13.38 -7.38
C ARG A 361 -18.51 -14.07 -7.20
N THR A 362 -18.03 -14.63 -8.29
CA THR A 362 -16.68 -15.17 -8.45
C THR A 362 -15.99 -14.40 -9.57
N VAL A 363 -14.78 -13.92 -9.32
CA VAL A 363 -13.95 -13.22 -10.31
C VAL A 363 -12.71 -14.06 -10.58
N TYR A 364 -12.53 -14.48 -11.83
CA TYR A 364 -11.32 -15.15 -12.30
C TYR A 364 -10.46 -14.13 -13.01
N ILE A 365 -9.20 -13.97 -12.62
CA ILE A 365 -8.27 -13.03 -13.28
C ILE A 365 -7.11 -13.82 -13.84
N ALA A 366 -6.90 -13.72 -15.16
CA ALA A 366 -5.84 -14.43 -15.86
C ALA A 366 -4.90 -13.44 -16.57
N TRP A 367 -3.59 -13.65 -16.44
CA TRP A 367 -2.57 -12.91 -17.17
C TRP A 367 -1.32 -13.76 -17.36
N SER A 368 -0.41 -13.30 -18.23
CA SER A 368 0.88 -13.94 -18.49
C SER A 368 2.01 -12.94 -18.31
N GLY A 369 3.10 -13.38 -17.69
CA GLY A 369 4.35 -12.63 -17.62
C GLY A 369 5.14 -12.64 -18.92
N ALA A 370 4.74 -13.46 -19.91
CA ALA A 370 5.34 -13.52 -21.23
C ALA A 370 4.79 -12.43 -22.16
N THR A 371 5.64 -11.94 -23.07
CA THR A 371 5.27 -10.91 -24.06
C THR A 371 4.34 -11.45 -25.16
N GLN A 372 4.33 -12.76 -25.40
CA GLN A 372 3.40 -13.44 -26.32
C GLN A 372 3.01 -14.83 -25.81
N GLY A 373 1.79 -15.26 -26.13
CA GLY A 373 1.41 -16.69 -26.09
C GLY A 373 1.12 -17.30 -24.72
N GLY A 374 0.20 -16.71 -23.95
CA GLY A 374 -0.31 -17.36 -22.73
C GLY A 374 -1.36 -18.44 -22.99
N GLY A 375 -1.58 -19.26 -21.97
CA GLY A 375 -2.53 -20.38 -21.96
C GLY A 375 -3.99 -19.95 -22.03
N ILE A 376 -4.85 -20.89 -22.43
CA ILE A 376 -6.30 -20.73 -22.47
C ILE A 376 -6.90 -21.38 -21.22
N TYR A 377 -7.62 -20.58 -20.44
CA TYR A 377 -8.36 -21.01 -19.26
C TYR A 377 -9.84 -21.16 -19.60
N ARG A 378 -10.45 -22.25 -19.16
CA ARG A 378 -11.87 -22.55 -19.39
C ARG A 378 -12.63 -22.55 -18.08
N PHE A 379 -13.71 -21.80 -18.04
CA PHE A 379 -14.54 -21.63 -16.85
C PHE A 379 -15.97 -22.05 -17.16
N ALA A 380 -16.54 -22.94 -16.35
CA ALA A 380 -17.96 -23.26 -16.45
C ALA A 380 -18.81 -22.13 -15.87
N ARG A 381 -19.94 -21.82 -16.50
CA ARG A 381 -20.87 -20.78 -16.02
C ARG A 381 -21.61 -21.18 -14.74
N ASN A 382 -21.78 -22.48 -14.51
CA ASN A 382 -22.37 -23.03 -13.28
C ASN A 382 -23.68 -22.35 -12.82
N GLY A 383 -24.55 -21.97 -13.76
CA GLY A 383 -25.82 -21.31 -13.45
C GLY A 383 -25.74 -19.83 -13.07
N ALA A 384 -24.62 -19.14 -13.34
CA ALA A 384 -24.50 -17.70 -13.15
C ALA A 384 -25.58 -16.92 -13.91
N LYS A 385 -26.22 -15.97 -13.24
CA LYS A 385 -27.23 -15.05 -13.80
C LYS A 385 -26.62 -14.07 -14.78
N THR A 386 -25.42 -13.58 -14.48
CA THR A 386 -24.66 -12.67 -15.33
C THR A 386 -23.22 -13.13 -15.49
N CYS A 387 -22.66 -12.84 -16.66
CA CYS A 387 -21.31 -13.21 -17.04
C CYS A 387 -20.68 -12.04 -17.80
N VAL A 388 -19.59 -11.50 -17.26
CA VAL A 388 -18.90 -10.32 -17.81
C VAL A 388 -17.40 -10.61 -17.94
N ILE A 389 -16.83 -10.27 -19.09
CA ILE A 389 -15.39 -10.24 -19.33
C ILE A 389 -14.94 -8.77 -19.26
N SER A 390 -13.98 -8.48 -18.38
CA SER A 390 -13.36 -7.16 -18.23
C SER A 390 -11.95 -7.17 -18.83
N GLU A 391 -11.72 -6.25 -19.75
CA GLU A 391 -10.43 -5.93 -20.35
C GLU A 391 -9.91 -4.64 -19.69
N PHE A 392 -8.86 -4.73 -18.86
CA PHE A 392 -8.38 -3.56 -18.11
C PHE A 392 -7.49 -2.62 -18.94
N LEU A 393 -6.93 -3.11 -20.04
CA LEU A 393 -6.15 -2.34 -21.01
C LEU A 393 -6.44 -2.86 -22.44
N PRO A 394 -6.30 -2.03 -23.48
CA PRO A 394 -6.01 -0.60 -23.41
C PRO A 394 -7.23 0.27 -23.07
N GLY A 395 -8.46 -0.23 -23.23
CA GLY A 395 -9.67 0.60 -23.23
C GLY A 395 -10.60 0.48 -22.01
N GLN A 396 -10.23 -0.28 -20.97
CA GLN A 396 -11.06 -0.50 -19.78
C GLN A 396 -12.52 -0.89 -20.13
N VAL A 397 -12.69 -2.00 -20.87
CA VAL A 397 -13.98 -2.39 -21.43
C VAL A 397 -14.56 -3.59 -20.70
N ASP A 398 -15.86 -3.54 -20.40
CA ASP A 398 -16.64 -4.72 -20.02
C ASP A 398 -17.48 -5.21 -21.18
N ARG A 399 -17.53 -6.53 -21.37
CA ARG A 399 -18.37 -7.17 -22.37
C ARG A 399 -19.13 -8.33 -21.75
N ALA A 400 -20.38 -8.50 -22.14
CA ALA A 400 -21.10 -9.73 -21.80
C ALA A 400 -20.36 -10.94 -22.40
N CYS A 401 -20.32 -12.05 -21.66
CA CYS A 401 -19.81 -13.30 -22.21
C CYS A 401 -20.64 -13.72 -23.45
N PRO A 402 -20.06 -14.51 -24.38
CA PRO A 402 -20.79 -15.02 -25.55
C PRO A 402 -22.13 -15.69 -25.16
N ALA A 403 -23.19 -15.57 -25.96
CA ALA A 403 -24.50 -16.13 -25.57
C ALA A 403 -24.51 -17.68 -25.55
N SER A 404 -23.72 -18.33 -26.42
CA SER A 404 -23.65 -19.78 -26.57
C SER A 404 -22.47 -20.40 -25.82
N GLY A 405 -22.68 -21.58 -25.24
CA GLY A 405 -21.64 -22.40 -24.60
C GLY A 405 -21.74 -22.42 -23.07
N GLU A 406 -21.59 -23.60 -22.47
CA GLU A 406 -21.54 -23.80 -21.01
C GLU A 406 -20.25 -23.27 -20.40
N THR A 407 -19.22 -23.07 -21.23
CA THR A 407 -17.89 -22.63 -20.84
C THR A 407 -17.58 -21.24 -21.42
N VAL A 408 -16.72 -20.51 -20.72
CA VAL A 408 -16.13 -19.24 -21.14
C VAL A 408 -14.63 -19.41 -21.15
N GLU A 409 -13.98 -18.94 -22.22
CA GLU A 409 -12.54 -19.01 -22.37
C GLU A 409 -11.91 -17.65 -22.09
N LEU A 410 -10.85 -17.62 -21.28
CA LEU A 410 -9.93 -16.48 -21.19
C LEU A 410 -8.57 -16.92 -21.70
N LYS A 411 -7.99 -16.14 -22.62
CA LYS A 411 -6.61 -16.33 -23.06
C LYS A 411 -5.71 -15.40 -22.25
N ALA A 412 -4.79 -15.98 -21.47
CA ALA A 412 -3.82 -15.18 -20.73
C ALA A 412 -2.89 -14.43 -21.71
N GLY A 413 -2.64 -13.18 -21.39
CA GLY A 413 -1.70 -12.32 -22.09
C GLY A 413 -1.09 -11.31 -21.11
N PRO A 414 -0.20 -10.43 -21.58
CA PRO A 414 0.48 -9.47 -20.71
C PRO A 414 -0.49 -8.46 -20.09
N ALA A 415 -1.59 -8.12 -20.78
CA ALA A 415 -2.68 -7.37 -20.20
C ALA A 415 -3.64 -8.33 -19.47
N PRO A 416 -3.89 -8.15 -18.15
CA PRO A 416 -4.81 -9.00 -17.41
C PRO A 416 -6.24 -8.92 -17.93
N LEU A 417 -6.94 -10.05 -17.89
CA LEU A 417 -8.37 -10.17 -18.17
C LEU A 417 -9.08 -10.72 -16.94
N ALA A 418 -10.29 -10.25 -16.69
CA ALA A 418 -11.15 -10.83 -15.66
C ALA A 418 -12.45 -11.40 -16.23
N LEU A 419 -12.90 -12.54 -15.70
CA LEU A 419 -14.24 -13.09 -15.88
C LEU A 419 -14.98 -12.98 -14.55
N THR A 420 -16.09 -12.25 -14.53
CA THR A 420 -16.99 -12.16 -13.38
C THR A 420 -18.25 -12.97 -13.65
N LEU A 421 -18.53 -13.93 -12.75
CA LEU A 421 -19.77 -14.70 -12.70
C LEU A 421 -20.56 -14.27 -11.46
N SER A 422 -21.83 -13.90 -11.60
CA SER A 422 -22.72 -13.50 -10.48
C SER A 422 -23.92 -14.43 -10.38
N PHE A 423 -24.29 -14.81 -9.16
CA PHE A 423 -25.24 -15.89 -8.86
C PHE A 423 -26.50 -15.42 -8.13
#